data_AF-A0A6P1KQT2-F1
#
_entry.id   AF-A0A6P1KQT2-F1
#
_cell.length_a   1.000
_cell.length_b   1.000
_cell.length_c   1.000
_cell.angle_alpha   90.00
_cell.angle_beta   90.00
_cell.angle_gamma   90.00
#
_symmetry.space_group_name_H-M   'P 1'
#
loop_
_entity.id
_entity.type
_entity.pdbx_description
1 polymer ?
#
loop_
_entity_poly.entity_id
_entity_poly.type
_entity_poly.pdbx_seq_one_letter_code
_entity_poly.pdbx_strand_id
1 'polypeptide(L)'
;MYVFKLMQYANIFEVKDQSEADLFQNIKTPENERIIEDFQKCLGDSPCLAVRGSDAHRFAYVDEQKRGYGNFPGNNKTWIKADKTFDGLLQAIKEPANRSYIGDKPPKILSLDSNPEFFIDTIKMTKNTLDKTQEKWFEDVQQPLNYDLVAIIGNKGSGKSALIDIISHVFEDKVRYEHGNFVEKFYKNNYSDNFDVSLTFKGLSTIYQCNLAKNTITDLKDKITYIPQGYFEVLCNQQDTKSFQDTINDVLFSYIPTEKVSTTKNYNEYIEFIENTKNKIIEERLLEIQGITKQIVQLNTLIAENRDNTLDDAI
;
A
#
# COMPACT_ATOMS: atom_id res chain seq x y z
N MET A 1 37.44 -3.64 -16.04
CA MET A 1 36.60 -4.08 -17.18
C MET A 1 35.95 -5.46 -16.97
N TYR A 2 36.61 -6.45 -16.35
CA TYR A 2 36.04 -7.79 -16.13
C TYR A 2 34.93 -7.85 -15.06
N VAL A 3 35.08 -7.09 -13.96
CA VAL A 3 34.11 -7.07 -12.84
C VAL A 3 32.75 -6.48 -13.25
N PHE A 4 32.72 -5.42 -14.07
CA PHE A 4 31.47 -4.85 -14.57
C PHE A 4 30.68 -5.83 -15.44
N LYS A 5 31.38 -6.62 -16.27
CA LYS A 5 30.73 -7.69 -17.03
C LYS A 5 30.14 -8.77 -16.12
N LEU A 6 30.83 -9.12 -15.03
CA LEU A 6 30.34 -10.12 -14.08
C LEU A 6 29.04 -9.69 -13.41
N MET A 7 28.95 -8.43 -12.98
CA MET A 7 27.75 -7.87 -12.35
C MET A 7 26.54 -7.91 -13.29
N GLN A 8 26.75 -7.68 -14.58
CA GLN A 8 25.68 -7.71 -15.59
C GLN A 8 25.09 -9.10 -15.88
N TYR A 9 25.74 -10.19 -15.43
CA TYR A 9 25.24 -11.55 -15.65
C TYR A 9 24.33 -12.07 -14.53
N ALA A 10 24.31 -11.41 -13.37
CA ALA A 10 23.52 -11.86 -12.23
C ALA A 10 22.19 -11.09 -12.14
N ASN A 11 21.10 -11.82 -11.90
CA ASN A 11 19.78 -11.23 -11.71
C ASN A 11 19.40 -11.05 -10.22
N ILE A 12 20.17 -11.68 -9.33
CA ILE A 12 19.92 -11.73 -7.89
C ILE A 12 21.23 -11.43 -7.18
N PHE A 13 21.19 -10.50 -6.23
CA PHE A 13 22.34 -10.11 -5.42
C PHE A 13 22.02 -10.23 -3.94
N GLU A 14 22.98 -10.76 -3.18
CA GLU A 14 22.91 -10.67 -1.72
C GLU A 14 23.32 -9.28 -1.27
N VAL A 15 22.55 -8.69 -0.37
CA VAL A 15 22.77 -7.35 0.18
C VAL A 15 22.79 -7.37 1.70
N LYS A 16 23.43 -6.35 2.28
CA LYS A 16 23.50 -6.16 3.71
C LYS A 16 22.19 -5.64 4.27
N ASP A 17 21.58 -4.60 3.73
CA ASP A 17 20.40 -3.98 4.34
C ASP A 17 19.49 -3.35 3.28
N GLN A 18 18.40 -2.71 3.70
CA GLN A 18 17.47 -2.07 2.78
C GLN A 18 18.13 -0.93 2.00
N SER A 19 19.09 -0.20 2.58
CA SER A 19 19.75 0.91 1.87
C SER A 19 20.59 0.40 0.70
N GLU A 20 21.27 -0.72 0.87
CA GLU A 20 21.94 -1.40 -0.24
C GLU A 20 20.94 -2.05 -1.20
N ALA A 21 19.84 -2.63 -0.71
CA ALA A 21 18.77 -3.16 -1.56
C ALA A 21 18.23 -2.07 -2.52
N ASP A 22 18.00 -0.86 -2.01
CA ASP A 22 17.49 0.28 -2.78
C ASP A 22 18.43 0.62 -3.95
N LEU A 23 19.76 0.54 -3.76
CA LEU A 23 20.73 0.72 -4.84
C LEU A 23 20.57 -0.31 -5.95
N PHE A 24 20.50 -1.60 -5.63
CA PHE A 24 20.33 -2.68 -6.61
C PHE A 24 18.96 -2.63 -7.30
N GLN A 25 17.94 -2.18 -6.59
CA GLN A 25 16.57 -2.08 -7.09
C GLN A 25 16.29 -0.77 -7.86
N ASN A 26 17.28 0.12 -7.98
CA ASN A 26 17.15 1.44 -8.60
C ASN A 26 16.11 2.35 -7.90
N ILE A 27 16.08 2.30 -6.57
CA ILE A 27 15.26 3.18 -5.73
C ILE A 27 16.15 4.32 -5.23
N LYS A 28 15.83 5.54 -5.64
CA LYS A 28 16.57 6.74 -5.23
C LYS A 28 16.17 7.17 -3.82
N THR A 29 17.16 7.33 -2.94
CA THR A 29 17.02 7.84 -1.58
C THR A 29 17.96 9.03 -1.37
N PRO A 30 17.74 9.88 -0.35
CA PRO A 30 18.65 11.00 -0.03
C PRO A 30 20.10 10.55 0.21
N GLU A 31 20.30 9.34 0.76
CA GLU A 31 21.62 8.80 1.06
C GLU A 31 22.37 8.33 -0.19
N ASN A 32 21.64 7.83 -1.20
CA ASN A 32 22.22 7.18 -2.37
C ASN A 32 22.19 8.03 -3.66
N GLU A 33 21.53 9.19 -3.63
CA GLU A 33 21.31 10.07 -4.78
C GLU A 33 22.58 10.38 -5.57
N ARG A 34 23.73 10.50 -4.90
CA ARG A 34 25.01 10.84 -5.55
C ARG A 34 25.66 9.69 -6.31
N ILE A 35 25.31 8.44 -6.00
CA ILE A 35 26.00 7.24 -6.50
C ILE A 35 25.11 6.31 -7.32
N ILE A 36 23.79 6.42 -7.20
CA ILE A 36 22.83 5.47 -7.79
C ILE A 36 22.95 5.36 -9.31
N GLU A 37 23.14 6.48 -10.01
CA GLU A 37 23.24 6.48 -11.48
C GLU A 37 24.47 5.72 -11.96
N ASP A 38 25.64 5.98 -11.36
CA ASP A 38 26.87 5.28 -11.74
C ASP A 38 26.84 3.81 -11.31
N PHE A 39 26.18 3.51 -10.18
CA PHE A 39 25.97 2.14 -9.73
C PHE A 39 25.09 1.34 -10.71
N GLN A 40 23.99 1.92 -11.20
CA GLN A 40 23.11 1.28 -12.18
C GLN A 40 23.80 1.06 -13.52
N LYS A 41 24.65 1.99 -13.98
CA LYS A 41 25.50 1.77 -15.17
C LYS A 41 26.41 0.55 -15.01
N CYS A 42 26.92 0.31 -13.80
CA CYS A 42 27.73 -0.89 -13.52
C CYS A 42 26.93 -2.19 -13.63
N LEU A 43 25.61 -2.13 -13.36
CA LEU A 43 24.65 -3.23 -13.53
C LEU A 43 24.11 -3.35 -14.96
N GLY A 44 24.47 -2.43 -15.87
CA GLY A 44 23.92 -2.38 -17.23
C GLY A 44 22.51 -1.81 -17.28
N ASP A 45 22.20 -0.87 -16.39
CA ASP A 45 20.91 -0.18 -16.28
C ASP A 45 19.73 -1.14 -16.06
N SER A 46 19.99 -2.28 -15.44
CA SER A 46 19.00 -3.30 -15.10
C SER A 46 18.92 -3.46 -13.58
N PRO A 47 17.79 -3.06 -12.97
CA PRO A 47 17.54 -3.32 -11.56
C PRO A 47 17.56 -4.83 -11.28
N CYS A 48 18.11 -5.20 -10.13
CA CYS A 48 18.29 -6.60 -9.75
C CYS A 48 17.53 -6.94 -8.46
N LEU A 49 17.19 -8.22 -8.31
CA LEU A 49 16.53 -8.71 -7.10
C LEU A 49 17.53 -8.78 -5.94
N ALA A 50 17.43 -7.84 -5.01
CA ALA A 50 18.21 -7.88 -3.78
C ALA A 50 17.63 -8.94 -2.82
N VAL A 51 18.48 -9.75 -2.19
CA VAL A 51 18.10 -10.74 -1.18
C VAL A 51 19.09 -10.73 -0.03
N ARG A 52 18.75 -11.37 1.08
CA ARG A 52 19.64 -11.61 2.22
C ARG A 52 19.45 -13.00 2.80
N GLY A 53 20.54 -13.75 2.92
CA GLY A 53 20.53 -15.08 3.53
C GLY A 53 20.38 -15.03 5.05
N SER A 54 19.74 -16.06 5.62
CA SER A 54 19.99 -16.41 7.01
C SER A 54 21.38 -17.05 7.05
N ASP A 55 22.34 -16.42 7.74
CA ASP A 55 23.71 -16.92 7.95
C ASP A 55 23.71 -18.17 8.85
N ALA A 56 23.07 -19.23 8.36
CA ALA A 56 22.75 -20.44 9.06
C ALA A 56 23.78 -21.51 8.73
N HIS A 57 24.44 -22.05 9.77
CA HIS A 57 25.43 -23.13 9.61
C HIS A 57 24.88 -24.47 10.12
N ARG A 58 23.58 -24.53 10.42
CA ARG A 58 22.85 -25.70 10.92
C ARG A 58 21.34 -25.50 10.80
N PHE A 59 20.58 -26.55 11.07
CA PHE A 59 19.12 -26.49 11.02
C PHE A 59 18.50 -25.74 12.21
N ALA A 60 18.88 -26.07 13.44
CA ALA A 60 18.31 -25.49 14.65
C ALA A 60 19.21 -24.40 15.24
N TYR A 61 18.59 -23.35 15.78
CA TYR A 61 19.30 -22.32 16.54
C TYR A 61 19.81 -22.88 17.87
N VAL A 62 21.06 -22.58 18.20
CA VAL A 62 21.66 -22.92 19.49
C VAL A 62 22.09 -21.65 20.23
N ASP A 63 22.93 -20.84 19.57
CA ASP A 63 23.46 -19.57 20.08
C ASP A 63 23.91 -18.67 18.91
N GLU A 64 24.46 -17.49 19.22
CA GLU A 64 24.91 -16.53 18.20
C GLU A 64 26.07 -17.03 17.32
N GLN A 65 26.90 -17.96 17.81
CA GLN A 65 27.99 -18.60 17.05
C GLN A 65 27.52 -19.85 16.30
N LYS A 66 26.34 -20.36 16.63
CA LYS A 66 25.75 -21.60 16.11
C LYS A 66 24.31 -21.34 15.66
N ARG A 67 24.19 -20.51 14.62
CA ARG A 67 22.91 -20.03 14.08
C ARG A 67 22.19 -21.09 13.25
N GLY A 68 20.88 -21.20 13.46
CA GLY A 68 19.98 -22.06 12.69
C GLY A 68 19.32 -21.33 11.52
N TYR A 69 18.58 -22.09 10.68
CA TYR A 69 17.71 -21.50 9.66
C TYR A 69 16.68 -20.55 10.29
N GLY A 70 16.39 -19.46 9.59
CA GLY A 70 15.44 -18.45 10.06
C GLY A 70 16.01 -17.46 11.08
N ASN A 71 17.29 -17.57 11.44
CA ASN A 71 18.00 -16.53 12.18
C ASN A 71 18.61 -15.50 11.20
N PHE A 72 18.11 -14.27 11.25
CA PHE A 72 18.56 -13.17 10.41
C PHE A 72 19.24 -12.10 11.27
N PRO A 73 20.58 -12.00 11.24
CA PRO A 73 21.30 -10.98 12.00
C PRO A 73 20.84 -9.56 11.63
N GLY A 74 20.59 -8.74 12.65
CA GLY A 74 20.04 -7.40 12.47
C GLY A 74 18.59 -7.36 11.99
N ASN A 75 17.87 -8.49 12.08
CA ASN A 75 16.48 -8.64 11.65
C ASN A 75 16.23 -8.32 10.16
N ASN A 76 17.26 -8.47 9.33
CA ASN A 76 17.21 -8.19 7.90
C ASN A 76 16.70 -9.41 7.13
N LYS A 77 15.43 -9.74 7.34
CA LYS A 77 14.77 -10.85 6.66
C LYS A 77 14.50 -10.46 5.21
N THR A 78 14.59 -11.40 4.30
CA THR A 78 14.15 -11.20 2.91
C THR A 78 12.67 -11.49 2.80
N TRP A 79 11.92 -10.50 2.34
CA TRP A 79 10.51 -10.62 2.00
C TRP A 79 10.37 -10.57 0.49
N ILE A 80 9.92 -11.67 -0.12
CA ILE A 80 9.63 -11.73 -1.56
C ILE A 80 8.12 -11.73 -1.79
N LYS A 81 7.61 -10.74 -2.53
CA LYS A 81 6.20 -10.66 -2.95
C LYS A 81 5.99 -11.46 -4.24
N ALA A 82 5.92 -12.78 -4.12
CA ALA A 82 5.63 -13.69 -5.21
C ALA A 82 5.10 -15.04 -4.70
N ASP A 83 4.46 -15.78 -5.60
CA ASP A 83 4.17 -17.19 -5.36
C ASP A 83 5.47 -18.00 -5.26
N LYS A 84 5.44 -19.08 -4.48
CA LYS A 84 6.59 -19.98 -4.27
C LYS A 84 6.80 -20.91 -5.46
N THR A 85 6.85 -20.34 -6.66
CA THR A 85 7.01 -21.02 -7.95
C THR A 85 8.15 -20.37 -8.73
N PHE A 86 8.64 -21.05 -9.77
CA PHE A 86 9.67 -20.48 -10.64
C PHE A 86 9.17 -19.22 -11.35
N ASP A 87 7.93 -19.22 -11.84
CA ASP A 87 7.31 -18.04 -12.46
C ASP A 87 7.17 -16.88 -11.49
N GLY A 88 6.85 -17.17 -10.22
CA GLY A 88 6.85 -16.17 -9.15
C GLY A 88 8.24 -15.54 -8.95
N LEU A 89 9.29 -16.36 -8.94
CA LEU A 89 10.67 -15.85 -8.87
C LEU A 89 11.06 -15.02 -10.10
N LEU A 90 10.70 -15.47 -11.31
CA LEU A 90 10.93 -14.69 -12.53
C LEU A 90 10.22 -13.34 -12.49
N GLN A 91 9.00 -13.30 -11.94
CA GLN A 91 8.27 -12.05 -11.76
C GLN A 91 8.94 -11.16 -10.71
N ALA A 92 9.44 -11.71 -9.60
CA ALA A 92 10.23 -10.98 -8.61
C ALA A 92 11.45 -10.32 -9.23
N ILE A 93 12.18 -11.04 -10.10
CA ILE A 93 13.36 -10.52 -10.81
C ILE A 93 12.99 -9.37 -11.76
N LYS A 94 11.84 -9.43 -12.43
CA LYS A 94 11.39 -8.38 -13.36
C LYS A 94 10.97 -7.09 -12.67
N GLU A 95 10.47 -7.18 -11.43
CA GLU A 95 9.93 -6.05 -10.68
C GLU A 95 10.56 -5.96 -9.27
N PRO A 96 11.90 -5.89 -9.16
CA PRO A 96 12.60 -6.14 -7.90
C PRO A 96 12.28 -5.09 -6.83
N ALA A 97 12.13 -3.82 -7.22
CA ALA A 97 11.75 -2.71 -6.34
C ALA A 97 10.40 -2.93 -5.63
N ASN A 98 9.45 -3.60 -6.29
CA ASN A 98 8.11 -3.84 -5.75
C ASN A 98 7.96 -5.19 -5.06
N ARG A 99 9.00 -6.04 -5.15
CA ARG A 99 8.89 -7.47 -4.82
C ARG A 99 9.96 -7.99 -3.89
N SER A 100 10.99 -7.21 -3.55
CA SER A 100 11.92 -7.56 -2.49
C SER A 100 12.07 -6.46 -1.45
N TYR A 101 12.00 -6.86 -0.18
CA TYR A 101 12.23 -5.98 0.96
C TYR A 101 13.13 -6.69 1.97
N ILE A 102 14.11 -5.95 2.50
CA ILE A 102 15.07 -6.40 3.50
C ILE A 102 14.78 -5.72 4.83
N GLY A 103 14.38 -6.49 5.83
CA GLY A 103 14.05 -5.94 7.15
C GLY A 103 13.11 -6.85 7.92
N ASP A 104 12.62 -6.37 9.07
CA ASP A 104 11.78 -7.21 9.92
C ASP A 104 10.43 -7.53 9.27
N LYS A 105 9.74 -6.48 8.81
CA LYS A 105 8.45 -6.54 8.11
C LYS A 105 8.35 -5.41 7.08
N PRO A 106 7.85 -5.67 5.87
CA PRO A 106 7.61 -4.64 4.87
C PRO A 106 6.58 -3.61 5.35
N PRO A 107 6.67 -2.33 4.94
CA PRO A 107 5.72 -1.29 5.30
C PRO A 107 4.26 -1.66 5.01
N LYS A 108 4.00 -2.35 3.90
CA LYS A 108 2.65 -2.82 3.55
C LYS A 108 2.11 -3.82 4.58
N ILE A 109 2.92 -4.77 5.04
CA ILE A 109 2.49 -5.75 6.05
C ILE A 109 2.20 -5.04 7.38
N LEU A 110 3.03 -4.07 7.77
CA LEU A 110 2.78 -3.24 8.95
C LEU A 110 1.46 -2.47 8.84
N SER A 111 1.21 -1.81 7.70
CA SER A 111 -0.05 -1.10 7.43
C SER A 111 -1.28 -2.02 7.52
N LEU A 112 -1.16 -3.23 6.98
CA LEU A 112 -2.21 -4.25 7.06
C LEU A 112 -2.44 -4.77 8.48
N ASP A 113 -1.40 -4.83 9.32
CA ASP A 113 -1.51 -5.28 10.71
C ASP A 113 -2.08 -4.16 11.61
N SER A 114 -1.79 -2.89 11.30
CA SER A 114 -2.25 -1.74 12.06
C SER A 114 -3.69 -1.32 11.78
N ASN A 115 -4.21 -1.58 10.58
CA ASN A 115 -5.57 -1.17 10.18
C ASN A 115 -6.34 -2.31 9.48
N PRO A 116 -6.48 -3.49 10.13
CA PRO A 116 -7.11 -4.68 9.54
C PRO A 116 -8.53 -4.45 8.99
N GLU A 117 -9.28 -3.53 9.59
CA GLU A 117 -10.65 -3.18 9.28
C GLU A 117 -10.86 -2.50 7.92
N PHE A 118 -9.78 -2.12 7.22
CA PHE A 118 -9.84 -1.57 5.86
C PHE A 118 -9.49 -2.58 4.76
N PHE A 119 -9.16 -3.82 5.12
CA PHE A 119 -8.73 -4.84 4.16
C PHE A 119 -9.69 -6.03 4.16
N ILE A 120 -10.48 -6.14 3.11
CA ILE A 120 -11.34 -7.31 2.87
C ILE A 120 -10.45 -8.50 2.54
N ASP A 121 -10.61 -9.59 3.30
CA ASP A 121 -9.87 -10.83 3.14
C ASP A 121 -10.61 -11.83 2.26
N THR A 122 -11.91 -12.02 2.51
CA THR A 122 -12.74 -12.93 1.71
C THR A 122 -14.11 -12.33 1.46
N ILE A 123 -14.56 -12.44 0.20
CA ILE A 123 -15.94 -12.21 -0.20
C ILE A 123 -16.59 -13.56 -0.46
N LYS A 124 -17.77 -13.78 0.11
CA LYS A 124 -18.56 -14.98 -0.15
C LYS A 124 -20.02 -14.61 -0.43
N MET A 125 -20.59 -15.26 -1.45
CA MET A 125 -22.01 -15.19 -1.79
C MET A 125 -22.57 -16.61 -1.79
N THR A 126 -23.68 -16.82 -1.09
CA THR A 126 -24.34 -18.11 -0.95
C THR A 126 -25.78 -18.03 -1.39
N LYS A 127 -26.22 -19.01 -2.17
CA LYS A 127 -27.62 -19.18 -2.53
C LYS A 127 -28.37 -19.89 -1.39
N ASN A 128 -29.50 -19.33 -0.98
CA ASN A 128 -30.36 -19.91 0.04
C ASN A 128 -31.03 -21.18 -0.47
N THR A 129 -30.97 -22.24 0.34
CA THR A 129 -31.43 -23.60 0.01
C THR A 129 -32.95 -23.73 -0.17
N LEU A 130 -33.71 -22.69 0.15
CA LEU A 130 -35.16 -22.62 -0.02
C LEU A 130 -35.60 -22.20 -1.43
N ASP A 131 -34.65 -21.80 -2.27
CA ASP A 131 -34.93 -21.38 -3.64
C ASP A 131 -35.28 -22.60 -4.53
N LYS A 132 -36.44 -22.54 -5.18
CA LYS A 132 -36.95 -23.59 -6.09
C LYS A 132 -36.47 -23.41 -7.53
N THR A 133 -35.68 -22.36 -7.82
CA THR A 133 -35.18 -22.10 -9.17
C THR A 133 -33.97 -22.96 -9.53
N GLN A 134 -33.95 -23.51 -10.75
CA GLN A 134 -32.82 -24.27 -11.29
C GLN A 134 -31.64 -23.41 -11.74
N GLU A 135 -31.70 -22.09 -11.53
CA GLU A 135 -30.67 -21.16 -11.98
C GLU A 135 -29.42 -21.24 -11.09
N LYS A 136 -28.25 -21.36 -11.71
CA LYS A 136 -26.94 -21.51 -11.04
C LYS A 136 -26.15 -20.21 -10.91
N TRP A 137 -26.83 -19.07 -10.99
CA TRP A 137 -26.15 -17.78 -10.92
C TRP A 137 -25.53 -17.57 -9.55
N PHE A 138 -24.24 -17.22 -9.52
CA PHE A 138 -23.48 -16.90 -8.31
C PHE A 138 -23.55 -17.98 -7.21
N GLU A 139 -23.71 -19.24 -7.62
CA GLU A 139 -23.67 -20.38 -6.71
C GLU A 139 -22.26 -20.55 -6.13
N ASP A 140 -22.15 -20.59 -4.80
CA ASP A 140 -20.92 -20.82 -4.03
C ASP A 140 -19.72 -19.95 -4.44
N VAL A 141 -19.95 -18.66 -4.66
CA VAL A 141 -18.83 -17.71 -4.84
C VAL A 141 -18.14 -17.56 -3.48
N GLN A 142 -16.92 -18.06 -3.36
CA GLN A 142 -16.03 -17.78 -2.24
C GLN A 142 -14.66 -17.40 -2.79
N GLN A 143 -14.33 -16.11 -2.71
CA GLN A 143 -13.11 -15.58 -3.29
C GLN A 143 -12.24 -14.93 -2.20
N PRO A 144 -11.08 -15.51 -1.87
CA PRO A 144 -10.06 -14.80 -1.11
C PRO A 144 -9.49 -13.67 -1.98
N LEU A 145 -9.26 -12.51 -1.37
CA LEU A 145 -8.77 -11.30 -2.02
C LEU A 145 -7.34 -10.99 -1.61
N ASN A 146 -6.57 -10.45 -2.55
CA ASN A 146 -5.33 -9.78 -2.22
C ASN A 146 -5.63 -8.38 -1.68
N TYR A 147 -4.84 -7.90 -0.72
CA TYR A 147 -5.06 -6.62 -0.04
C TYR A 147 -4.61 -5.36 -0.80
N ASP A 148 -4.41 -5.49 -2.11
CA ASP A 148 -4.07 -4.41 -3.02
C ASP A 148 -5.11 -4.39 -4.15
N LEU A 149 -4.67 -4.61 -5.39
CA LEU A 149 -5.53 -4.65 -6.56
C LEU A 149 -5.91 -6.11 -6.87
N VAL A 150 -7.21 -6.36 -6.97
CA VAL A 150 -7.76 -7.62 -7.49
C VAL A 150 -8.41 -7.36 -8.84
N ALA A 151 -7.99 -8.09 -9.87
CA ALA A 151 -8.58 -8.02 -11.20
C ALA A 151 -9.48 -9.24 -11.42
N ILE A 152 -10.75 -9.00 -11.73
CA ILE A 152 -11.69 -10.06 -12.13
C ILE A 152 -11.74 -10.09 -13.66
N ILE A 153 -11.28 -11.19 -14.26
CA ILE A 153 -11.20 -11.37 -15.72
C ILE A 153 -12.17 -12.45 -16.20
N GLY A 154 -12.63 -12.34 -17.44
CA GLY A 154 -13.54 -13.31 -18.04
C GLY A 154 -14.26 -12.77 -19.28
N ASN A 155 -14.94 -13.64 -20.00
CA ASN A 155 -15.60 -13.31 -21.27
C ASN A 155 -16.75 -12.28 -21.11
N LYS A 156 -17.12 -11.60 -22.20
CA LYS A 156 -18.29 -10.70 -22.21
C LYS A 156 -19.54 -11.50 -21.84
N GLY A 157 -20.37 -10.96 -20.94
CA GLY A 157 -21.57 -11.62 -20.46
C GLY A 157 -21.34 -12.65 -19.33
N SER A 158 -20.11 -12.84 -18.86
CA SER A 158 -19.82 -13.78 -17.75
C SER A 158 -20.25 -13.30 -16.35
N GLY A 159 -20.97 -12.17 -16.25
CA GLY A 159 -21.51 -11.68 -14.98
C GLY A 159 -20.52 -10.98 -14.03
N LYS A 160 -19.32 -10.56 -14.49
CA LYS A 160 -18.31 -9.89 -13.62
C LYS A 160 -18.81 -8.57 -13.03
N SER A 161 -19.29 -7.66 -13.87
CA SER A 161 -19.85 -6.39 -13.42
C SER A 161 -21.10 -6.62 -12.57
N ALA A 162 -21.96 -7.54 -13.01
CA ALA A 162 -23.14 -7.94 -12.25
C ALA A 162 -22.81 -8.44 -10.83
N LEU A 163 -21.74 -9.22 -10.65
CA LEU A 163 -21.30 -9.68 -9.33
C LEU A 163 -20.95 -8.49 -8.42
N ILE A 164 -20.11 -7.57 -8.92
CA ILE A 164 -19.68 -6.40 -8.14
C ILE A 164 -20.86 -5.46 -7.86
N ASP A 165 -21.72 -5.21 -8.85
CA ASP A 165 -22.89 -4.36 -8.69
C ASP A 165 -23.86 -4.97 -7.65
N ILE A 166 -24.08 -6.29 -7.68
CA ILE A 166 -24.91 -6.97 -6.69
C ILE A 166 -24.30 -6.88 -5.30
N ILE A 167 -23.00 -7.18 -5.14
CA ILE A 167 -22.32 -7.08 -3.83
C ILE A 167 -22.36 -5.64 -3.32
N SER A 168 -22.20 -4.65 -4.20
CA SER A 168 -22.22 -3.25 -3.81
C SER A 168 -23.53 -2.83 -3.15
N HIS A 169 -24.63 -3.55 -3.44
CA HIS A 169 -25.93 -3.20 -2.90
C HIS A 169 -26.01 -3.33 -1.38
N VAL A 170 -25.11 -4.13 -0.80
CA VAL A 170 -24.95 -4.36 0.63
C VAL A 170 -24.41 -3.12 1.36
N PHE A 171 -23.71 -2.22 0.66
CA PHE A 171 -23.09 -1.04 1.28
C PHE A 171 -24.01 0.18 1.23
N GLU A 172 -23.91 1.06 2.21
CA GLU A 172 -24.72 2.28 2.29
C GLU A 172 -24.16 3.38 1.37
N ASP A 173 -22.83 3.55 1.35
CA ASP A 173 -22.14 4.55 0.52
C ASP A 173 -21.95 4.05 -0.92
N LYS A 174 -22.93 4.39 -1.75
CA LYS A 174 -22.86 4.21 -3.20
C LYS A 174 -22.79 5.57 -3.86
N VAL A 175 -21.86 5.73 -4.81
CA VAL A 175 -21.99 6.80 -5.79
C VAL A 175 -23.31 6.56 -6.52
N ARG A 176 -24.27 7.49 -6.36
CA ARG A 176 -25.58 7.39 -7.00
C ARG A 176 -25.40 7.54 -8.51
N TYR A 177 -25.35 6.41 -9.19
CA TYR A 177 -25.32 6.33 -10.64
C TYR A 177 -26.36 5.31 -11.09
N GLU A 178 -26.95 5.52 -12.26
CA GLU A 178 -27.94 4.59 -12.81
C GLU A 178 -27.30 3.20 -12.97
N HIS A 179 -27.81 2.24 -12.22
CA HIS A 179 -27.39 0.85 -12.34
C HIS A 179 -27.83 0.31 -13.70
N GLY A 180 -27.06 -0.63 -14.25
CA GLY A 180 -27.48 -1.33 -15.47
C GLY A 180 -28.82 -2.05 -15.27
N ASN A 181 -29.60 -2.17 -16.35
CA ASN A 181 -30.90 -2.86 -16.40
C ASN A 181 -30.93 -4.27 -15.74
N PHE A 182 -29.78 -4.95 -15.64
CA PHE A 182 -29.69 -6.26 -15.01
C PHE A 182 -29.92 -6.20 -13.50
N VAL A 183 -29.25 -5.30 -12.80
CA VAL A 183 -29.31 -5.19 -11.34
C VAL A 183 -30.71 -4.81 -10.91
N GLU A 184 -31.33 -3.84 -11.59
CA GLU A 184 -32.72 -3.49 -11.34
C GLU A 184 -33.67 -4.68 -11.51
N LYS A 185 -33.49 -5.51 -12.55
CA LYS A 185 -34.30 -6.72 -12.75
C LYS A 185 -34.03 -7.78 -11.68
N PHE A 186 -32.79 -7.90 -11.21
CA PHE A 186 -32.42 -8.82 -10.15
C PHE A 186 -33.17 -8.51 -8.85
N TYR A 187 -33.23 -7.23 -8.46
CA TYR A 187 -33.96 -6.79 -7.28
C TYR A 187 -35.49 -6.75 -7.50
N LYS A 188 -35.98 -6.21 -8.63
CA LYS A 188 -37.43 -6.10 -8.92
C LYS A 188 -38.15 -7.44 -9.01
N ASN A 189 -37.46 -8.49 -9.44
CA ASN A 189 -38.02 -9.84 -9.56
C ASN A 189 -37.79 -10.70 -8.30
N ASN A 190 -37.34 -10.11 -7.19
CA ASN A 190 -37.09 -10.79 -5.92
C ASN A 190 -36.04 -11.93 -6.00
N TYR A 191 -35.14 -11.90 -7.00
CA TYR A 191 -34.02 -12.87 -7.03
C TYR A 191 -33.06 -12.64 -5.87
N SER A 192 -32.92 -11.39 -5.41
CA SER A 192 -32.07 -11.01 -4.27
C SER A 192 -32.45 -11.66 -2.95
N ASP A 193 -33.71 -12.08 -2.74
CA ASP A 193 -34.14 -12.76 -1.51
C ASP A 193 -33.40 -14.09 -1.31
N ASN A 194 -32.95 -14.69 -2.41
CA ASN A 194 -32.36 -16.02 -2.43
C ASN A 194 -30.85 -16.00 -2.21
N PHE A 195 -30.24 -14.85 -1.92
CA PHE A 195 -28.79 -14.75 -1.81
C PHE A 195 -28.37 -13.99 -0.56
N ASP A 196 -27.40 -14.56 0.15
CA ASP A 196 -26.70 -13.92 1.24
C ASP A 196 -25.26 -13.59 0.81
N VAL A 197 -24.77 -12.43 1.24
CA VAL A 197 -23.38 -12.01 1.06
C VAL A 197 -22.74 -11.92 2.43
N SER A 198 -21.52 -12.45 2.52
CA SER A 198 -20.68 -12.38 3.71
C SER A 198 -19.29 -11.86 3.36
N LEU A 199 -18.79 -10.94 4.19
CA LEU A 199 -17.48 -10.33 4.08
C LEU A 199 -16.71 -10.59 5.36
N THR A 200 -15.43 -10.90 5.20
CA THR A 200 -14.48 -11.01 6.30
C THR A 200 -13.32 -10.07 6.04
N PHE A 201 -12.89 -9.40 7.08
CA PHE A 201 -11.76 -8.48 7.04
C PHE A 201 -10.54 -9.15 7.66
N LYS A 202 -9.35 -8.71 7.24
CA LYS A 202 -8.09 -9.31 7.66
C LYS A 202 -8.01 -9.36 9.19
N GLY A 203 -7.72 -10.53 9.75
CA GLY A 203 -7.49 -10.68 11.20
C GLY A 203 -8.71 -10.41 12.09
N LEU A 204 -9.87 -10.09 11.52
CA LEU A 204 -11.13 -9.95 12.25
C LEU A 204 -11.92 -11.25 12.17
N SER A 205 -12.31 -11.78 13.32
CA SER A 205 -13.22 -12.94 13.39
C SER A 205 -14.66 -12.58 13.03
N THR A 206 -14.97 -11.28 12.98
CA THR A 206 -16.30 -10.78 12.64
C THR A 206 -16.61 -11.06 11.17
N ILE A 207 -17.72 -11.76 10.95
CA ILE A 207 -18.30 -11.99 9.62
C ILE A 207 -19.43 -10.99 9.45
N TYR A 208 -19.29 -10.08 8.49
CA TYR A 208 -20.33 -9.14 8.10
C TYR A 208 -21.22 -9.82 7.07
N GLN A 209 -22.41 -10.26 7.49
CA GLN A 209 -23.34 -11.00 6.63
C GLN A 209 -24.68 -10.29 6.54
N CYS A 210 -25.23 -10.24 5.33
CA CYS A 210 -26.61 -9.82 5.13
C CYS A 210 -27.25 -10.54 3.95
N ASN A 211 -28.59 -10.54 3.96
CA ASN A 211 -29.36 -10.93 2.79
C ASN A 211 -29.48 -9.75 1.83
N LEU A 212 -29.26 -9.99 0.53
CA LEU A 212 -29.25 -8.93 -0.47
C LEU A 212 -30.57 -8.15 -0.55
N ALA A 213 -31.72 -8.79 -0.32
CA ALA A 213 -33.02 -8.13 -0.46
C ALA A 213 -33.39 -7.22 0.71
N LYS A 214 -32.82 -7.43 1.90
CA LYS A 214 -33.40 -6.92 3.15
C LYS A 214 -32.56 -5.88 3.86
N ASN A 215 -31.23 -5.97 3.79
CA ASN A 215 -30.36 -5.24 4.69
C ASN A 215 -29.13 -4.64 3.99
N THR A 216 -28.81 -3.39 4.32
CA THR A 216 -27.47 -2.82 4.15
C THR A 216 -26.65 -3.06 5.42
N ILE A 217 -25.34 -3.25 5.27
CA ILE A 217 -24.41 -3.36 6.39
C ILE A 217 -23.91 -1.95 6.71
N THR A 218 -24.54 -1.31 7.69
CA THR A 218 -24.24 0.07 8.12
C THR A 218 -22.87 0.20 8.78
N ASP A 219 -22.36 -0.87 9.41
CA ASP A 219 -21.08 -0.87 10.13
C ASP A 219 -19.84 -0.73 9.22
N LEU A 220 -20.06 -0.83 7.90
CA LEU A 220 -19.04 -0.69 6.87
C LEU A 220 -19.08 0.68 6.17
N LYS A 221 -19.90 1.60 6.67
CA LYS A 221 -19.92 2.99 6.23
C LYS A 221 -18.51 3.59 6.31
N ASP A 222 -18.14 4.37 5.30
CA ASP A 222 -16.80 4.97 5.13
C ASP A 222 -15.62 3.99 4.96
N LYS A 223 -15.82 2.66 4.97
CA LYS A 223 -14.76 1.65 4.79
C LYS A 223 -14.68 1.08 3.38
N ILE A 224 -15.81 1.04 2.68
CA ILE A 224 -15.92 0.47 1.33
C ILE A 224 -16.58 1.51 0.45
N THR A 225 -16.00 1.73 -0.72
CA THR A 225 -16.61 2.55 -1.76
C THR A 225 -16.72 1.78 -3.05
N TYR A 226 -17.91 1.85 -3.62
CA TYR A 226 -18.22 1.28 -4.90
C TYR A 226 -18.29 2.37 -5.97
N ILE A 227 -17.57 2.13 -7.06
CA ILE A 227 -17.54 2.97 -8.26
C ILE A 227 -18.18 2.16 -9.39
N PRO A 228 -19.40 2.52 -9.85
CA PRO A 228 -20.08 1.84 -10.94
C PRO A 228 -19.29 1.88 -12.25
N GLN A 229 -19.36 0.80 -13.04
CA GLN A 229 -18.64 0.72 -14.32
C GLN A 229 -19.01 1.86 -15.28
N GLY A 230 -20.31 2.15 -15.46
CA GLY A 230 -20.76 3.22 -16.37
C GLY A 230 -20.26 4.60 -15.93
N TYR A 231 -20.22 4.84 -14.62
CA TYR A 231 -19.63 6.06 -14.07
C TYR A 231 -18.13 6.14 -14.35
N PHE A 232 -17.39 5.05 -14.11
CA PHE A 232 -15.97 4.96 -14.43
C PHE A 232 -15.69 5.18 -15.93
N GLU A 233 -16.52 4.65 -16.81
CA GLU A 233 -16.40 4.86 -18.26
C GLU A 233 -16.64 6.33 -18.64
N VAL A 234 -17.63 7.01 -18.07
CA VAL A 234 -17.83 8.45 -18.29
C VAL A 234 -16.61 9.23 -17.81
N LEU A 235 -16.09 8.90 -16.63
CA LEU A 235 -14.89 9.50 -16.08
C LEU A 235 -13.67 9.34 -17.01
N CYS A 236 -13.45 8.15 -17.55
CA CYS A 236 -12.31 7.88 -18.42
C CYS A 236 -12.50 8.37 -19.87
N ASN A 237 -13.74 8.49 -20.36
CA ASN A 237 -14.04 8.90 -21.74
C ASN A 237 -14.10 10.43 -21.91
N GLN A 238 -14.13 11.20 -20.82
CA GLN A 238 -13.93 12.64 -20.88
C GLN A 238 -12.50 12.90 -21.39
N GLN A 239 -12.38 13.45 -22.60
CA GLN A 239 -11.08 13.85 -23.17
C GLN A 239 -10.41 14.98 -22.37
N ASP A 240 -11.15 15.62 -21.47
CA ASP A 240 -10.67 16.63 -20.55
C ASP A 240 -10.13 15.97 -19.28
N THR A 241 -8.81 15.82 -19.17
CA THR A 241 -8.13 15.26 -17.98
C THR A 241 -8.46 16.03 -16.70
N LYS A 242 -8.88 17.29 -16.82
CA LYS A 242 -9.17 18.17 -15.69
C LYS A 242 -10.48 17.81 -14.98
N SER A 243 -11.56 17.53 -15.73
CA SER A 243 -12.83 17.12 -15.13
C SER A 243 -12.74 15.74 -14.47
N PHE A 244 -11.92 14.84 -15.03
CA PHE A 244 -11.59 13.56 -14.40
C PHE A 244 -10.84 13.77 -13.07
N GLN A 245 -9.79 14.59 -13.07
CA GLN A 245 -9.04 14.93 -11.85
C GLN A 245 -9.92 15.59 -10.79
N ASP A 246 -10.77 16.55 -11.18
CA ASP A 246 -11.69 17.21 -10.27
C ASP A 246 -12.66 16.21 -9.64
N THR A 247 -13.15 15.24 -10.43
CA THR A 247 -14.04 14.20 -9.89
C THR A 247 -13.31 13.22 -8.97
N ILE A 248 -12.08 12.82 -9.29
CA ILE A 248 -11.24 12.03 -8.37
C ILE A 248 -11.02 12.80 -7.08
N ASN A 249 -10.70 14.10 -7.18
CA ASN A 249 -10.47 14.96 -6.05
C ASN A 249 -11.72 15.09 -5.17
N ASP A 250 -12.91 15.23 -5.75
CA ASP A 250 -14.17 15.25 -5.00
C ASP A 250 -14.41 13.92 -4.26
N VAL A 251 -14.14 12.80 -4.93
CA VAL A 251 -14.20 11.48 -4.31
C VAL A 251 -13.19 11.38 -3.18
N LEU A 252 -11.92 11.72 -3.40
CA LEU A 252 -10.86 11.74 -2.36
C LEU A 252 -11.21 12.66 -1.18
N PHE A 253 -11.82 13.82 -1.45
CA PHE A 253 -12.24 14.78 -0.44
C PHE A 253 -13.34 14.24 0.47
N SER A 254 -14.27 13.47 -0.10
CA SER A 254 -15.35 12.84 0.67
C SER A 254 -14.85 11.84 1.73
N TYR A 255 -13.63 11.29 1.58
CA TYR A 255 -13.03 10.38 2.57
C TYR A 255 -12.32 11.08 3.72
N ILE A 256 -12.12 12.40 3.65
CA ILE A 256 -11.41 13.09 4.71
C ILE A 256 -12.41 13.34 5.85
N PRO A 257 -12.12 12.93 7.09
CA PRO A 257 -13.02 13.11 8.23
C PRO A 257 -13.47 14.56 8.34
N THR A 258 -14.78 14.80 8.51
CA THR A 258 -15.36 16.15 8.60
C THR A 258 -14.69 17.04 9.65
N GLU A 259 -14.17 16.44 10.73
CA GLU A 259 -13.34 17.08 11.76
C GLU A 259 -12.08 17.75 11.17
N LYS A 260 -11.42 17.08 10.22
CA LYS A 260 -10.21 17.57 9.53
C LYS A 260 -10.51 18.52 8.38
N VAL A 261 -11.73 18.49 7.85
CA VAL A 261 -12.18 19.26 6.66
C VAL A 261 -12.96 20.50 7.04
N SER A 262 -13.30 20.70 8.31
CA SER A 262 -14.22 21.75 8.80
C SER A 262 -13.95 23.18 8.31
N THR A 263 -12.74 23.47 7.82
CA THR A 263 -12.31 24.76 7.28
C THR A 263 -12.13 24.82 5.76
N THR A 264 -12.27 23.72 5.03
CA THR A 264 -11.96 23.60 3.59
C THR A 264 -13.16 23.09 2.79
N LYS A 265 -13.34 23.56 1.55
CA LYS A 265 -14.53 23.25 0.73
C LYS A 265 -14.31 22.20 -0.35
N ASN A 266 -13.07 21.93 -0.71
CA ASN A 266 -12.70 20.94 -1.73
C ASN A 266 -11.31 20.35 -1.44
N TYR A 267 -10.95 19.30 -2.18
CA TYR A 267 -9.67 18.59 -2.03
C TYR A 267 -8.46 19.51 -2.16
N ASN A 268 -8.47 20.43 -3.12
CA ASN A 268 -7.34 21.30 -3.39
C ASN A 268 -7.10 22.25 -2.21
N GLU A 269 -8.16 22.84 -1.65
CA GLU A 269 -8.07 23.66 -0.43
C GLU A 269 -7.56 22.86 0.77
N TYR A 270 -7.93 21.57 0.88
CA TYR A 270 -7.42 20.70 1.93
C TYR A 270 -5.93 20.38 1.79
N ILE A 271 -5.47 20.07 0.58
CA ILE A 271 -4.05 19.86 0.30
C ILE A 271 -3.25 21.12 0.61
N GLU A 272 -3.72 22.28 0.15
CA GLU A 272 -3.09 23.57 0.45
C GLU A 272 -3.03 23.86 1.96
N PHE A 273 -4.10 23.52 2.70
CA PHE A 273 -4.11 23.62 4.15
C PHE A 273 -3.06 22.71 4.82
N ILE A 274 -2.93 21.45 4.38
CA ILE A 274 -1.90 20.54 4.89
C ILE A 274 -0.51 21.06 4.57
N GLU A 275 -0.27 21.48 3.33
CA GLU A 275 1.02 22.01 2.88
C GLU A 275 1.43 23.23 3.70
N ASN A 276 0.50 24.19 3.88
CA ASN A 276 0.75 25.37 4.70
C ASN A 276 1.02 25.02 6.17
N THR A 277 0.31 24.03 6.72
CA THR A 277 0.54 23.56 8.10
C THR A 277 1.92 22.93 8.23
N LYS A 278 2.32 22.08 7.28
CA LYS A 278 3.65 21.47 7.24
C LYS A 278 4.75 22.52 7.06
N ASN A 279 4.55 23.49 6.17
CA ASN A 279 5.50 24.57 5.92
C ASN A 279 5.70 25.44 7.17
N LYS A 280 4.63 25.77 7.90
CA LYS A 280 4.74 26.46 9.20
C LYS A 280 5.56 25.66 10.21
N ILE A 281 5.30 24.36 10.33
CA ILE A 281 6.08 23.49 11.23
C ILE A 281 7.56 23.48 10.80
N ILE A 282 7.84 23.43 9.50
CA ILE A 282 9.21 23.49 8.98
C ILE A 282 9.86 24.84 9.34
N GLU A 283 9.17 25.96 9.15
CA GLU A 283 9.67 27.29 9.51
C GLU A 283 9.96 27.43 11.02
N GLU A 284 9.05 26.94 11.87
CA GLU A 284 9.26 26.92 13.33
C GLU A 284 10.51 26.11 13.71
N ARG A 285 10.69 24.93 13.10
CA ARG A 285 11.87 24.09 13.33
C ARG A 285 13.15 24.76 12.82
N LEU A 286 13.10 25.46 11.69
CA LEU A 286 14.25 26.22 11.19
C LEU A 286 14.65 27.36 12.12
N LEU A 287 13.67 28.08 12.69
CA LEU A 287 13.92 29.12 13.69
C LEU A 287 14.54 28.54 14.97
N GLU A 288 14.07 27.38 15.42
CA GLU A 288 14.64 26.66 16.56
C GLU A 288 16.11 26.28 16.30
N ILE A 289 16.41 25.73 15.12
CA ILE A 289 17.77 25.39 14.69
C ILE A 289 18.66 26.64 14.64
N GLN A 290 18.18 27.76 14.10
CA GLN A 290 18.92 29.02 14.04
C GLN A 290 19.21 29.55 15.46
N GLY A 291 18.24 29.45 16.37
CA GLY A 291 18.41 29.82 17.78
C GLY A 291 19.52 29.00 18.46
N ILE A 292 19.49 27.67 18.30
CA ILE A 292 20.52 26.77 18.83
C ILE A 292 21.89 27.09 18.21
N THR A 293 21.95 27.31 16.90
CA THR A 293 23.19 27.66 16.21
C THR A 293 23.80 28.95 16.78
N LYS A 294 22.97 29.96 17.05
CA LYS A 294 23.43 31.21 17.67
C LYS A 294 23.99 30.99 19.07
N GLN A 295 23.35 30.13 19.88
CA GLN A 295 23.86 29.76 21.21
C GLN A 295 25.20 29.03 21.13
N ILE A 296 25.36 28.10 20.19
CA ILE A 296 26.63 27.38 19.96
C ILE A 296 27.75 28.37 19.59
N VAL A 297 27.47 29.32 18.69
CA VAL A 297 28.47 30.35 18.32
C VAL A 297 28.87 31.18 19.54
N GLN A 298 27.91 31.64 20.35
CA GLN A 298 28.19 32.40 21.57
C GLN A 298 29.05 31.62 22.56
N LEU A 299 28.72 30.33 22.79
CA LEU A 299 29.51 29.46 23.66
C LEU A 299 30.92 29.24 23.12
N ASN A 300 31.09 29.07 21.81
CA ASN A 300 32.40 28.92 21.20
C ASN A 300 33.25 30.20 21.33
N THR A 301 32.65 31.39 21.19
CA THR A 301 33.35 32.66 21.42
C THR A 301 33.80 32.77 22.88
N LEU A 302 32.92 32.47 23.85
CA LEU A 302 33.27 32.47 25.28
C LEU A 302 34.37 31.46 25.61
N ILE A 303 34.39 30.30 24.97
CA ILE A 303 35.44 29.30 25.14
C ILE A 303 36.78 29.81 24.56
N ALA A 304 36.76 30.49 23.41
CA ALA A 304 37.95 31.08 22.81
C ALA A 304 38.52 32.20 23.70
N GLU A 305 37.68 33.11 24.19
CA GLU A 305 38.07 34.19 25.10
C GLU A 305 38.67 33.65 26.42
N ASN A 306 38.10 32.58 26.98
CA ASN A 306 38.67 31.94 28.18
C ASN A 306 39.98 31.21 27.91
N ARG A 307 40.19 30.70 26.68
CA ARG A 307 41.46 30.08 26.28
C ARG A 307 42.58 31.11 26.17
N ASP A 308 42.30 32.28 25.61
CA ASP A 308 43.29 33.34 25.48
C ASP A 308 43.67 33.93 26.85
N ASN A 309 42.68 34.13 27.74
CA ASN A 309 42.94 34.60 29.11
C ASN A 309 43.77 33.60 29.95
N THR A 310 43.60 32.29 29.74
CA THR A 310 44.38 31.27 30.47
C THR A 310 45.80 31.08 29.93
N LEU A 311 46.10 31.56 28.73
CA LEU A 311 47.45 31.61 28.16
C LEU A 311 48.21 32.87 28.61
N ASP A 312 47.53 34.00 28.76
CA ASP A 312 48.13 35.24 29.30
C ASP A 312 48.41 35.16 30.80
N ASP A 313 47.62 34.41 31.59
CA ASP A 313 47.87 34.18 33.02
C ASP A 313 49.00 33.13 33.29
N ALA A 314 49.50 32.45 32.26
CA ALA A 314 50.51 31.39 32.36
C ALA A 314 51.93 31.80 31.91
N ILE A 315 52.14 33.07 31.54
CA ILE A 315 53.45 33.67 31.20
C ILE A 315 53.89 34.59 32.35
#